data_AF-A0A923PVN8-F1
#
_entry.id   AF-A0A923PVN8-F1
#
_cell.length_a   1.000
_cell.length_b   1.000
_cell.length_c   1.000
_cell.angle_alpha   90.00
_cell.angle_beta   90.00
_cell.angle_gamma   90.00
#
_symmetry.space_group_name_H-M   'P 1'
#
loop_
_entity.id
_entity.type
_entity.pdbx_description
1 polymer ?
#
loop_
_entity_poly.entity_id
_entity_poly.type
_entity_poly.pdbx_seq_one_letter_code
_entity_poly.pdbx_strand_id
1 'polypeptide(L)' 'MPTVTVKFPPSLLARLEAEASRLGTTKSAVLRDTYARSEPVKTLSLAKRAKHLIGSIDGPGDLSARSKKMVGYGRFRRP' A
#
# COMPACT_ATOMS: atom_id res chain seq x y z
N MET A 1 -0.34 -20.87 15.63
CA MET A 1 0.20 -19.58 15.17
C MET A 1 1.69 -19.57 15.38
N PRO A 2 2.50 -19.08 14.42
CA PRO A 2 3.92 -18.86 14.66
C PRO A 2 4.11 -17.88 15.84
N THR A 3 5.10 -18.15 16.67
CA THR A 3 5.41 -17.34 17.86
C THR A 3 6.58 -16.43 17.55
N VAL A 4 6.44 -15.14 17.88
CA VAL A 4 7.50 -14.14 17.75
C VAL A 4 7.86 -13.64 19.14
N THR A 5 9.15 -13.63 19.45
CA THR A 5 9.68 -13.06 20.70
C THR A 5 10.45 -11.79 20.36
N VAL A 6 10.10 -10.68 21.00
CA VAL A 6 10.76 -9.38 20.80
C VAL A 6 11.20 -8.80 22.13
N LYS A 7 12.34 -8.12 22.12
CA LYS A 7 12.78 -7.31 23.26
C LYS A 7 11.99 -6.00 23.26
N PHE A 8 11.43 -5.65 24.41
CA PHE A 8 10.57 -4.49 24.55
C PHE A 8 11.15 -3.54 25.61
N PRO A 9 11.33 -2.25 25.29
CA PRO A 9 11.70 -1.25 26.29
C PRO A 9 10.68 -1.22 27.44
N PRO A 10 11.10 -1.04 28.71
CA PRO A 10 10.19 -1.04 29.86
C PRO A 10 9.07 -0.01 29.75
N SER A 11 9.38 1.18 29.21
CA SER A 11 8.41 2.26 29.00
C SER A 11 7.29 1.90 28.03
N LEU A 12 7.61 1.17 26.96
CA LEU A 12 6.61 0.70 26.00
C LEU A 12 5.79 -0.46 26.57
N LEU A 13 6.40 -1.32 27.39
CA LEU A 13 5.69 -2.42 28.04
C LEU A 13 4.61 -1.90 29.00
N ALA A 14 4.96 -0.92 29.84
CA ALA A 14 4.00 -0.28 30.75
C ALA A 14 2.81 0.33 30.00
N ARG A 15 3.08 0.95 28.84
CA ARG A 15 2.05 1.53 27.98
C ARG A 15 1.14 0.47 27.35
N LEU A 16 1.72 -0.66 26.92
CA LEU A 16 0.98 -1.80 26.40
C LEU A 16 0.10 -2.46 27.48
N GLU A 17 0.58 -2.55 28.71
CA GLU A 17 -0.18 -3.09 29.84
C GLU A 17 -1.36 -2.21 30.23
N ALA A 18 -1.14 -0.89 30.30
CA ALA A 18 -2.21 0.07 30.52
C ALA A 18 -3.30 -0.03 29.44
N GLU A 19 -2.90 -0.16 28.18
CA GLU A 19 -3.83 -0.28 27.05
C GLU A 19 -4.59 -1.62 27.07
N ALA A 20 -3.91 -2.72 27.36
CA ALA A 20 -4.53 -4.03 27.51
C ALA A 20 -5.56 -4.04 28.64
N SER A 21 -5.24 -3.42 29.78
CA SER A 21 -6.15 -3.24 30.92
C SER A 21 -7.37 -2.40 30.55
N ARG A 22 -7.15 -1.25 29.89
CA ARG A 22 -8.21 -0.34 29.42
C ARG A 22 -9.20 -1.01 28.48
N LEU A 23 -8.71 -1.89 27.60
CA LEU A 23 -9.52 -2.62 26.61
C LEU A 23 -10.06 -3.96 27.13
N GLY A 24 -9.70 -4.37 28.35
CA GLY A 24 -10.08 -5.68 28.90
C GLY A 24 -9.57 -6.87 28.07
N THR A 25 -8.41 -6.73 27.42
CA THR A 25 -7.85 -7.75 26.53
C THR A 25 -6.39 -8.09 26.87
N THR A 26 -5.79 -9.00 26.11
CA THR A 26 -4.40 -9.42 26.33
C THR A 26 -3.41 -8.53 25.58
N LYS A 27 -2.19 -8.39 26.10
CA LYS A 27 -1.08 -7.67 25.44
C LYS A 27 -0.87 -8.13 23.98
N SER A 28 -0.95 -9.44 23.76
CA SER A 28 -0.78 -10.02 22.42
C SER A 28 -1.97 -9.77 21.50
N ALA A 29 -3.18 -9.62 22.03
CA ALA A 29 -4.33 -9.17 21.25
C ALA A 29 -4.19 -7.71 20.84
N VAL A 30 -3.77 -6.82 21.75
CA VAL A 30 -3.50 -5.41 21.44
C VAL A 30 -2.42 -5.27 20.36
N LEU A 31 -1.31 -6.00 20.49
CA LEU A 31 -0.23 -6.00 19.48
C LEU A 31 -0.70 -6.51 18.12
N ARG A 32 -1.52 -7.57 18.09
CA ARG A 32 -2.05 -8.09 16.82
C ARG A 32 -3.01 -7.12 16.15
N ASP A 33 -3.89 -6.49 16.92
CA ASP A 33 -4.86 -5.53 16.37
C ASP A 33 -4.16 -4.26 15.87
N THR A 34 -3.24 -3.71 16.66
CA THR A 34 -2.41 -2.57 16.23
C THR A 34 -1.58 -2.91 15.00
N TYR A 35 -0.96 -4.09 14.93
CA TYR A 35 -0.20 -4.51 13.76
C TYR A 35 -1.11 -4.69 12.53
N ALA A 36 -2.28 -5.31 12.68
CA ALA A 36 -3.26 -5.48 11.60
C ALA A 36 -3.79 -4.15 11.07
N ARG A 37 -3.99 -3.15 11.94
CA ARG A 37 -4.37 -1.77 11.55
C ARG A 37 -3.22 -1.00 10.92
N SER A 38 -1.99 -1.36 11.26
CA SER A 38 -0.78 -0.74 10.72
C SER A 38 -0.36 -1.27 9.36
N GLU A 39 -1.13 -2.19 8.74
CA GLU A 39 -0.92 -2.57 7.33
C GLU A 39 -0.75 -1.26 6.55
N PRO A 40 0.45 -1.00 5.99
CA PRO A 40 0.60 0.13 5.11
C PRO A 40 -0.43 -0.12 4.03
N VAL A 41 -1.34 0.84 3.80
CA VAL A 41 -2.23 0.81 2.64
C VAL A 41 -1.32 0.39 1.51
N LYS A 42 -1.47 -0.85 1.03
CA LYS A 42 -0.61 -1.34 -0.04
C LYS A 42 -0.87 -0.36 -1.15
N THR A 43 0.03 0.58 -1.35
CA THR A 43 0.00 1.49 -2.46
C THR A 43 0.28 0.55 -3.60
N LEU A 44 -0.80 -0.05 -4.13
CA LEU A 44 -0.74 -0.96 -5.26
C LEU A 44 0.14 -0.22 -6.25
N SER A 45 1.27 -0.84 -6.61
CA SER A 45 2.19 -0.24 -7.58
C SER A 45 1.36 0.23 -8.76
N LEU A 46 1.72 1.36 -9.36
CA LEU A 46 0.97 1.92 -10.49
C LEU A 46 0.70 0.84 -11.56
N ALA A 47 1.66 -0.07 -11.77
CA ALA A 47 1.51 -1.26 -12.61
C ALA A 47 0.34 -2.17 -12.22
N LYS A 48 0.17 -2.48 -10.92
CA LYS A 48 -0.94 -3.33 -10.45
C LYS A 48 -2.29 -2.61 -10.55
N ARG A 49 -2.31 -1.28 -10.37
CA ARG A 49 -3.51 -0.46 -10.60
C ARG A 49 -3.88 -0.41 -12.08
N ALA A 50 -2.91 -0.24 -12.98
CA ALA A 50 -3.13 -0.13 -14.42
C ALA A 50 -3.33 -1.48 -15.14
N LYS A 51 -3.22 -2.62 -14.44
CA LYS A 51 -3.32 -3.96 -15.06
C LYS A 51 -4.59 -4.19 -15.87
N HIS A 52 -5.73 -3.65 -15.41
CA HIS A 52 -7.02 -3.76 -16.09
C HIS A 52 -7.12 -2.90 -17.36
N LEU A 53 -6.21 -1.93 -17.54
CA LEU A 53 -6.15 -1.08 -18.74
C LEU A 53 -5.36 -1.76 -19.86
N ILE A 54 -4.54 -2.76 -19.54
CA ILE A 54 -3.76 -3.52 -20.52
C ILE A 54 -4.72 -4.29 -21.43
N GLY A 55 -4.73 -3.93 -22.72
CA GLY A 55 -5.62 -4.52 -23.72
C GLY A 55 -7.05 -3.99 -23.75
N SER A 56 -7.42 -3.10 -22.81
CA SER A 56 -8.74 -2.43 -22.81
C SER A 56 -8.72 -1.07 -23.50
N ILE A 57 -7.54 -0.48 -23.70
CA ILE A 57 -7.37 0.81 -24.36
C ILE A 57 -6.73 0.56 -25.72
N ASP A 58 -7.49 0.80 -26.79
CA ASP A 58 -6.92 0.99 -28.12
C ASP A 58 -6.39 2.41 -28.23
N GLY A 59 -5.10 2.50 -28.48
CA GLY A 59 -4.38 3.76 -28.62
C GLY A 59 -3.47 3.74 -29.84
N PRO A 60 -2.89 4.90 -30.20
CA PRO A 60 -1.85 4.93 -31.21
C PRO A 60 -0.73 3.95 -30.83
N GLY A 61 -0.16 3.28 -31.85
CA GLY A 61 0.93 2.31 -31.66
C GLY A 61 2.15 2.92 -30.97
N ASP A 62 3.16 2.10 -30.71
CA ASP A 62 4.31 2.41 -29.84
C ASP A 62 4.80 3.88 -29.90
N LEU A 63 4.41 4.63 -28.86
CA LEU A 63 4.78 6.03 -28.67
C LEU A 63 6.19 6.18 -28.11
N SER A 64 6.71 5.17 -27.43
CA SER A 64 8.04 5.21 -26.82
C SER A 64 9.14 5.25 -27.88
N ALA A 65 9.01 4.45 -28.94
CA ALA A 65 9.96 4.43 -30.05
C ALA A 65 9.67 5.44 -31.16
N ARG A 66 8.41 5.85 -31.37
CA ARG A 66 7.98 6.65 -32.54
C ARG A 66 7.46 8.05 -32.23
N SER A 67 7.53 8.50 -30.97
CA SER A 67 7.08 9.85 -30.54
C SER A 67 7.54 10.99 -31.45
N LYS A 68 8.81 11.01 -31.88
CA LYS A 68 9.37 12.07 -32.74
C LYS A 68 8.81 12.11 -34.16
N LYS A 69 8.29 10.98 -34.67
CA LYS A 69 7.80 10.83 -36.04
C LYS A 69 6.27 10.82 -36.11
N MET A 70 5.58 10.83 -34.96
CA MET A 70 4.13 10.73 -34.93
C MET A 70 3.48 12.11 -35.05
N VAL A 71 2.76 12.30 -36.15
CA VAL A 71 2.04 13.55 -36.43
C VAL A 71 0.98 13.79 -35.34
N GLY A 72 1.03 14.97 -34.71
CA GLY A 72 0.09 15.37 -33.66
C GLY A 72 0.42 14.89 -32.24
N TYR A 73 1.54 14.21 -32.02
CA TYR A 73 2.01 13.85 -30.68
C TYR A 73 2.24 15.10 -29.81
N GLY A 74 1.72 15.10 -28.58
CA GLY A 74 1.85 16.21 -27.62
C GLY A 74 0.94 17.42 -27.87
N ARG A 75 0.10 17.42 -28.92
CA ARG A 75 -0.90 18.46 -29.13
C ARG A 75 -2.15 18.15 -28.32
N PHE A 76 -2.62 19.10 -27.51
CA PHE A 76 -3.91 18.99 -26.83
C PHE A 76 -5.02 18.90 -27.87
N ARG A 77 -5.70 17.75 -27.94
CA ARG A 77 -7.04 17.71 -28.53
C ARG A 77 -7.99 18.27 -27.49
N ARG A 78 -8.12 19.60 -27.45
CA ARG A 78 -9.31 20.22 -26.86
C ARG A 78 -10.49 19.99 -27.83
N PRO A 79 -11.71 19.79 -27.31
CA PRO A 79 -12.91 19.64 -28.12
C PRO A 79 -13.13 20.86 -29.03
#